data_AF-A0A923SES7-F1
#
_entry.id   AF-A0A923SES7-F1
#
_cell.length_a   1.000
_cell.length_b   1.000
_cell.length_c   1.000
_cell.angle_alpha   90.00
_cell.angle_beta   90.00
_cell.angle_gamma   90.00
#
_symmetry.space_group_name_H-M   'P 1'
#
loop_
_entity.id
_entity.type
_entity.pdbx_description
1 polymer ?
#
loop_
_entity_poly.entity_id
_entity_poly.type
_entity_poly.pdbx_seq_one_letter_code
_entity_poly.pdbx_strand_id
1 'polypeptide(L)' 'MYYYQSPRLRPIKSIIRSHLRRPLAKKIVAGEVKEGDHIDVVLENGEILWIKQTEPITQLA' A
#
# COMPACT_ATOMS: atom_id res chain seq x y z
N MET A 1 -27.02 0.88 0.27
CA MET A 1 -26.46 0.39 -1.00
C MET A 1 -25.31 -0.58 -0.68
N TYR A 2 -25.62 -1.84 -0.38
CA TYR A 2 -24.59 -2.85 -0.08
C TYR A 2 -24.18 -3.51 -1.39
N TYR A 3 -22.96 -3.26 -1.86
CA TYR A 3 -22.40 -3.96 -3.02
C TYR A 3 -22.38 -5.47 -2.73
N TYR A 4 -23.25 -6.21 -3.40
CA TYR A 4 -23.26 -7.67 -3.44
C TYR A 4 -21.99 -8.13 -4.14
N GLN A 5 -20.92 -8.35 -3.37
CA GLN A 5 -19.70 -8.94 -3.90
C GLN A 5 -19.91 -10.43 -4.05
N SER A 6 -19.98 -10.86 -5.29
CA SER A 6 -20.05 -12.26 -5.66
C SER A 6 -18.94 -13.07 -4.94
N PRO A 7 -19.24 -14.28 -4.44
CA PRO A 7 -18.28 -15.07 -3.64
C PRO A 7 -16.93 -15.30 -4.32
N ARG A 8 -16.90 -15.21 -5.66
CA ARG A 8 -15.73 -15.38 -6.53
C ARG A 8 -14.64 -14.32 -6.35
N LEU A 9 -14.95 -13.12 -5.83
CA LEU A 9 -13.96 -12.04 -5.62
C LEU A 9 -13.34 -12.00 -4.22
N ARG A 10 -13.80 -12.85 -3.28
CA ARG A 10 -13.20 -12.95 -1.94
C ARG A 10 -11.68 -13.21 -1.96
N PRO A 11 -11.11 -14.01 -2.88
CA PRO A 11 -9.67 -14.27 -2.92
C PRO A 11 -8.85 -12.99 -3.15
N ILE A 12 -9.27 -12.14 -4.09
CA ILE A 12 -8.54 -10.90 -4.44
C ILE A 12 -8.47 -9.96 -3.23
N LYS A 13 -9.58 -9.81 -2.50
CA LYS A 13 -9.62 -9.01 -1.28
C LYS A 13 -8.74 -9.57 -0.17
N SER A 14 -8.65 -10.89 -0.09
CA SER A 14 -7.77 -11.58 0.87
C SER A 14 -6.30 -11.31 0.54
N ILE A 15 -5.92 -11.44 -0.73
CA ILE A 15 -4.56 -11.23 -1.23
C ILE A 15 -4.11 -9.78 -1.01
N ILE A 16 -4.92 -8.79 -1.39
CA ILE A 16 -4.61 -7.37 -1.14
C ILE A 16 -4.44 -7.11 0.36
N ARG A 17 -5.27 -7.74 1.21
CA ARG A 17 -5.16 -7.58 2.66
C ARG A 17 -3.86 -8.18 3.20
N SER A 18 -3.47 -9.38 2.77
CA SER A 18 -2.28 -10.07 3.28
C SER A 18 -1.00 -9.43 2.78
N HIS A 19 -0.95 -8.98 1.53
CA HIS A 19 0.27 -8.52 0.88
C HIS A 19 0.48 -7.01 0.91
N LEU A 20 -0.59 -6.21 1.01
CA LEU A 20 -0.49 -4.74 1.04
C LEU A 20 -0.91 -4.17 2.38
N ARG A 21 -2.17 -4.41 2.77
CA ARG A 21 -2.77 -3.71 3.92
C ARG A 21 -2.09 -4.05 5.25
N ARG A 22 -1.86 -5.33 5.54
CA ARG A 22 -1.23 -5.78 6.79
C ARG A 22 0.25 -5.34 6.89
N PRO A 23 1.08 -5.50 5.84
CA PRO A 23 2.45 -5.01 5.84
C PRO A 23 2.53 -3.49 5.99
N LEU A 24 1.69 -2.73 5.28
CA LEU A 24 1.64 -1.28 5.42
C LEU A 24 1.29 -0.86 6.86
N ALA A 25 0.29 -1.49 7.48
CA ALA A 25 -0.07 -1.22 8.86
C ALA A 25 1.10 -1.49 9.83
N LYS A 26 1.87 -2.57 9.61
CA LYS A 26 3.09 -2.83 10.39
C LYS A 26 4.12 -1.72 10.21
N LYS A 27 4.33 -1.24 8.98
CA LYS A 27 5.28 -0.14 8.68
C LYS A 27 4.86 1.18 9.34
N ILE A 28 3.56 1.44 9.42
CA ILE A 28 3.00 2.60 10.14
C ILE A 28 3.26 2.48 11.65
N VAL A 29 2.94 1.32 12.24
CA VAL A 29 3.17 1.08 13.68
C VAL A 29 4.66 1.13 14.03
N ALA A 30 5.53 0.69 13.13
CA ALA A 30 6.99 0.78 13.28
C ALA A 30 7.54 2.21 13.11
N GLY A 31 6.73 3.17 12.64
CA GLY A 31 7.13 4.56 12.44
C GLY A 31 7.92 4.83 11.15
N GLU A 32 8.09 3.83 10.28
CA GLU A 32 8.72 3.97 8.94
C GLU A 32 7.86 4.84 8.00
N VAL A 33 6.55 4.75 8.18
CA VAL A 33 5.51 5.41 7.37
C VAL A 33 4.63 6.23 8.29
N LYS A 34 4.39 7.49 7.94
CA LYS A 34 3.49 8.37 8.67
C LYS A 34 2.39 8.88 7.75
N GLU A 35 1.33 9.38 8.39
CA GLU A 35 0.26 10.07 7.68
C GLU A 35 0.83 11.28 6.91
N GLY A 36 0.49 11.40 5.63
CA GLY A 36 1.06 12.39 4.72
C GLY A 36 2.24 11.87 3.86
N ASP A 37 2.83 10.72 4.19
CA ASP A 37 3.86 10.12 3.33
C ASP A 37 3.24 9.58 2.03
N HIS A 38 3.89 9.85 0.90
CA HIS A 38 3.57 9.20 -0.38
C HIS A 38 4.44 7.97 -0.57
N ILE A 39 3.81 6.82 -0.79
CA ILE A 39 4.49 5.54 -0.94
C ILE A 39 3.97 4.85 -2.18
N ASP A 40 4.91 4.58 -3.09
CA ASP A 40 4.66 3.76 -4.25
C ASP A 40 4.88 2.29 -3.89
N VAL A 41 4.00 1.46 -4.44
CA VAL A 41 4.06 0.01 -4.30
C VAL A 41 4.27 -0.56 -5.69
N VAL A 42 5.40 -1.22 -5.88
CA VAL A 42 5.75 -1.86 -7.16
C VAL A 42 5.84 -3.36 -6.96
N LEU A 43 5.31 -4.13 -7.91
CA LEU A 43 5.47 -5.57 -7.95
C LEU A 43 6.53 -5.92 -8.99
N GLU A 44 7.69 -6.36 -8.55
CA GLU A 44 8.78 -6.82 -9.42
C GLU A 44 9.16 -8.26 -9.06
N ASN A 45 9.25 -9.14 -10.07
CA ASN A 45 9.61 -10.55 -9.89
C ASN A 45 8.78 -11.32 -8.84
N GLY A 46 7.54 -10.89 -8.58
CA GLY A 46 6.66 -11.50 -7.58
C GLY A 46 6.86 -10.97 -6.15
N GLU A 47 7.77 -10.02 -5.96
CA GLU A 47 8.03 -9.35 -4.69
C GLU A 47 7.48 -7.92 -4.67
N ILE A 48 7.04 -7.48 -3.49
CA ILE A 48 6.46 -6.15 -3.30
C ILE A 48 7.53 -5.22 -2.77
N LEU A 49 7.90 -4.25 -3.60
CA LEU A 49 8.81 -3.18 -3.26
C LEU A 49 8.01 -1.96 -2.81
N TRP A 50 8.41 -1.39 -1.67
CA TRP A 50 7.80 -0.20 -1.08
C TRP A 50 8.77 0.96 -1.26
N ILE A 51 8.42 1.91 -2.12
CA ILE A 51 9.27 3.06 -2.44
C ILE A 51 8.66 4.27 -1.75
N LYS A 52 9.33 4.76 -0.71
CA LYS A 52 8.95 6.01 -0.07
C LYS A 52 9.41 7.16 -0.96
N GLN A 53 8.47 7.92 -1.50
CA GLN A 53 8.82 9.12 -2.25
C GLN A 53 9.33 10.17 -1.26
N THR A 54 10.65 10.34 -1.23
CA THR A 54 11.34 11.37 -0.47
C THR A 54 11.70 12.47 -1.45
N GLU A 55 10.70 13.17 -1.97
CA GLU A 55 10.92 14.44 -2.64
C GLU A 55 10.22 15.53 -1.82
N PRO A 56 10.95 16.42 -1.12
CA PRO A 56 10.36 17.68 -0.75
C PRO A 56 10.08 18.43 -2.05
N ILE A 57 8.81 18.75 -2.31
CA ILE A 57 8.45 19.74 -3.34
C ILE A 57 8.93 21.09 -2.81
N THR A 58 10.23 21.37 -2.91
CA THR A 58 10.80 22.70 -2.70
C THR A 58 12.03 22.81 -3.58
N GLN A 59 11.81 23.10 -4.87
CA GLN A 59 12.37 24.26 -5.59
C GLN A 59 12.35 24.03 -7.11
N LEU A 60 11.59 24.85 -7.83
CA LEU A 60 12.10 25.67 -8.94
C LEU A 60 11.05 26.70 -9.38
N ALA A 61 11.38 27.96 -9.06
CA ALA A 61 10.95 29.24 -9.63
C ALA A 61 9.47 29.66 -9.52
#